data_AF-A0AAV3Y7F1-F1
#
_entry.id   AF-A0AAV3Y7F1-F1
#
_cell.length_a   1.000
_cell.length_b   1.000
_cell.length_c   1.000
_cell.angle_alpha   90.00
_cell.angle_beta   90.00
_cell.angle_gamma   90.00
#
_symmetry.space_group_name_H-M   'P 1'
#
loop_
_entity.id
_entity.type
_entity.pdbx_description
1 polymer ?
#
loop_
_entity_poly.entity_id
_entity_poly.type
_entity_poly.pdbx_seq_one_letter_code
_entity_poly.pdbx_strand_id
1 'polypeptide(L)'
;MTPTLHRVTTDELPALKDWLEQYLPDSRKIFFTVLETIRGRWQGAVFYTLGWPDILAVGEGLIGLEDSPCALYLRDPRTTSIYSPSLDHAETLLLYPGFLDWKQPIIFIAVTKKLRPVFQKLSTQMGGNQTINTNVMVEATEEDLPERPVPEGFELRPLDPDKHTDVVLTNWPHGRRHTDLYIRELLRRFPSIGLFNKEPLDTNNDDDDDDDDDDDDDDDDDDDDDDDDGDDDDGDEGDNRFCGLPKITPKKE
;
A
#
# COMPACT_ATOMS: atom_id res chain seq x y z
N MET A 1 -36.53 8.84 -5.81
CA MET A 1 -36.18 7.46 -5.43
C MET A 1 -34.93 7.52 -4.56
N THR A 2 -34.85 6.72 -3.50
CA THR A 2 -33.62 6.63 -2.70
C THR A 2 -32.55 5.91 -3.53
N PRO A 3 -31.34 6.47 -3.66
CA PRO A 3 -30.27 5.81 -4.42
C PRO A 3 -29.94 4.44 -3.82
N THR A 4 -29.70 3.44 -4.68
CA THR A 4 -29.32 2.08 -4.28
C THR A 4 -27.81 1.89 -4.36
N LEU A 5 -27.26 1.03 -3.51
CA LEU A 5 -25.87 0.62 -3.61
C LEU A 5 -25.74 -0.45 -4.71
N HIS A 6 -24.86 -0.22 -5.67
CA HIS A 6 -24.58 -1.13 -6.78
C HIS A 6 -23.14 -1.61 -6.70
N ARG A 7 -22.91 -2.91 -6.88
CA ARG A 7 -21.56 -3.47 -7.00
C ARG A 7 -21.15 -3.44 -8.46
N VAL A 8 -20.13 -2.66 -8.78
CA VAL A 8 -19.65 -2.49 -10.15
C VAL A 8 -19.02 -3.79 -10.63
N THR A 9 -19.47 -4.25 -11.79
CA THR A 9 -18.97 -5.43 -12.48
C THR A 9 -17.79 -5.08 -13.40
N THR A 10 -17.08 -6.10 -13.91
CA THR A 10 -15.91 -5.90 -14.75
C THR A 10 -16.23 -5.17 -16.06
N ASP A 11 -17.36 -5.49 -16.68
CA ASP A 11 -17.84 -4.85 -17.92
C ASP A 11 -18.34 -3.41 -17.69
N GLU A 12 -18.63 -3.04 -16.44
CA GLU A 12 -19.05 -1.70 -16.05
C GLU A 12 -17.88 -0.77 -15.67
N LEU A 13 -16.67 -1.31 -15.46
CA LEU A 13 -15.48 -0.53 -15.12
C LEU A 13 -15.17 0.61 -16.12
N PRO A 14 -15.31 0.44 -17.45
CA PRO A 14 -15.09 1.53 -18.40
C PRO A 14 -16.04 2.72 -18.17
N ALA A 15 -17.32 2.46 -17.88
CA ALA A 15 -18.28 3.52 -17.60
C ALA A 15 -17.96 4.24 -16.28
N LEU A 16 -17.54 3.50 -15.25
CA LEU A 16 -17.08 4.09 -14.00
C LEU A 16 -15.82 4.95 -14.20
N LYS A 17 -14.86 4.47 -15.00
CA LYS A 17 -13.64 5.22 -15.35
C LYS A 17 -14.01 6.56 -15.99
N ASP A 18 -14.89 6.55 -17.00
CA ASP A 18 -15.27 7.75 -17.74
C ASP A 18 -16.06 8.74 -16.88
N TRP A 19 -16.85 8.25 -15.91
CA TRP A 19 -17.48 9.10 -14.90
C TRP A 19 -16.44 9.74 -13.97
N LEU A 20 -15.50 8.95 -13.44
CA LEU A 20 -14.43 9.45 -12.56
C LEU A 20 -13.54 10.48 -13.25
N GLU A 21 -13.25 10.31 -14.53
CA GLU A 21 -12.40 11.20 -15.34
C GLU A 21 -12.89 12.65 -15.36
N GLN A 22 -14.20 12.85 -15.41
CA GLN A 22 -14.85 14.16 -15.41
C GLN A 22 -14.59 14.96 -14.12
N TYR A 23 -14.14 14.29 -13.07
CA TYR A 23 -13.94 14.85 -11.74
C TYR A 23 -12.47 14.92 -11.31
N LEU A 24 -11.53 14.70 -12.23
CA LEU A 24 -10.13 14.94 -11.96
C LEU A 24 -9.89 16.43 -11.63
N PRO A 25 -8.98 16.75 -10.69
CA PRO A 25 -8.10 15.83 -9.96
C PRO A 25 -8.70 15.22 -8.68
N ASP A 26 -9.91 15.59 -8.28
CA ASP A 26 -10.49 15.19 -6.98
C ASP A 26 -10.79 13.69 -6.87
N SER A 27 -11.06 13.03 -8.00
CA SER A 27 -11.33 11.59 -8.11
C SER A 27 -10.08 10.73 -8.36
N ARG A 28 -8.89 11.35 -8.44
CA ARG A 28 -7.70 10.77 -9.08
C ARG A 28 -7.31 9.40 -8.55
N LYS A 29 -7.37 9.18 -7.23
CA LYS A 29 -6.98 7.89 -6.67
C LYS A 29 -7.84 6.75 -7.20
N ILE A 30 -9.17 6.86 -7.07
CA ILE A 30 -10.09 5.81 -7.52
C ILE A 30 -10.03 5.69 -9.04
N PHE A 31 -9.92 6.81 -9.78
CA PHE A 31 -9.73 6.79 -11.23
C PHE A 31 -8.55 5.89 -11.63
N PHE A 32 -7.38 6.08 -11.01
CA PHE A 32 -6.22 5.24 -11.31
C PHE A 32 -6.38 3.80 -10.82
N THR A 33 -7.00 3.54 -9.68
CA THR A 33 -7.28 2.16 -9.25
C THR A 33 -8.18 1.44 -10.25
N VAL A 34 -9.24 2.09 -10.77
CA VAL A 34 -10.10 1.55 -11.82
C VAL A 34 -9.30 1.33 -13.11
N LEU A 35 -8.50 2.31 -13.54
CA LEU A 35 -7.68 2.20 -14.75
C LEU A 35 -6.70 1.02 -14.69
N GLU A 36 -5.99 0.85 -13.57
CA GLU A 36 -5.04 -0.23 -13.38
C GLU A 36 -5.72 -1.60 -13.21
N THR A 37 -6.98 -1.61 -12.72
CA THR A 37 -7.83 -2.82 -12.69
C THR A 37 -8.25 -3.22 -14.12
N ILE A 38 -8.69 -2.26 -14.95
CA ILE A 38 -9.03 -2.50 -16.37
C ILE A 38 -7.81 -3.03 -17.13
N ARG A 39 -6.62 -2.50 -16.84
CA ARG A 39 -5.34 -2.95 -17.43
C ARG A 39 -4.88 -4.33 -16.91
N GLY A 40 -5.54 -4.89 -15.91
CA GLY A 40 -5.16 -6.15 -15.27
C GLY A 40 -3.86 -6.08 -14.46
N ARG A 41 -3.29 -4.88 -14.27
CA ARG A 41 -2.06 -4.67 -13.50
C ARG A 41 -2.33 -4.76 -12.02
N TRP A 42 -3.41 -4.12 -11.55
CA TRP A 42 -3.87 -4.23 -10.18
C TRP A 42 -5.01 -5.24 -10.07
N GLN A 43 -4.97 -6.08 -9.03
CA GLN A 43 -5.94 -7.15 -8.80
C GLN A 43 -6.63 -6.98 -7.45
N GLY A 44 -7.81 -7.61 -7.32
CA GLY A 44 -8.59 -7.60 -6.08
C GLY A 44 -9.13 -6.24 -5.69
N ALA A 45 -9.48 -5.37 -6.65
CA ALA A 45 -10.23 -4.16 -6.37
C ALA A 45 -11.74 -4.42 -6.50
N VAL A 46 -12.51 -4.00 -5.50
CA VAL A 46 -13.97 -4.03 -5.52
C VAL A 46 -14.47 -2.60 -5.47
N PHE A 47 -15.48 -2.27 -6.29
CA PHE A 47 -16.07 -0.93 -6.30
C PHE A 47 -17.57 -1.01 -6.09
N TYR A 48 -18.08 -0.07 -5.31
CA TYR A 48 -19.51 0.16 -5.14
C TYR A 48 -19.86 1.58 -5.53
N THR A 49 -20.96 1.75 -6.26
CA THR A 49 -21.53 3.07 -6.55
C THR A 49 -22.82 3.28 -5.76
N LEU A 50 -23.05 4.52 -5.36
CA LEU A 50 -24.37 4.99 -4.99
C LEU A 50 -25.07 5.43 -6.27
N GLY A 51 -26.11 4.72 -6.68
CA GLY A 51 -26.76 4.90 -7.97
C GLY A 51 -26.06 4.15 -9.11
N TRP A 52 -26.87 3.67 -10.05
CA TRP A 52 -26.45 3.09 -11.32
C TRP A 52 -27.65 3.11 -12.29
N PRO A 53 -27.47 3.49 -13.58
CA PRO A 53 -26.25 3.97 -14.22
C PRO A 53 -25.89 5.43 -13.89
N ASP A 54 -26.80 6.17 -13.24
CA ASP A 54 -26.57 7.55 -12.82
C ASP A 54 -25.75 7.57 -11.51
N ILE A 55 -24.43 7.51 -11.64
CA ILE A 55 -23.50 7.44 -10.50
C ILE A 55 -23.51 8.76 -9.71
N LEU A 56 -23.77 8.66 -8.41
CA LEU A 56 -23.81 9.79 -7.48
C LEU A 56 -22.58 9.86 -6.58
N ALA A 57 -22.03 8.70 -6.23
CA ALA A 57 -20.80 8.53 -5.45
C ALA A 57 -20.22 7.14 -5.74
N VAL A 58 -18.93 6.97 -5.47
CA VAL A 58 -18.25 5.67 -5.58
C VAL A 58 -17.31 5.47 -4.40
N GLY A 59 -17.16 4.22 -3.98
CA GLY A 59 -16.23 3.83 -2.95
C GLY A 59 -15.65 2.44 -3.20
N GLU A 60 -14.44 2.24 -2.68
CA GLU A 60 -13.78 0.93 -2.74
C GLU A 60 -14.39 0.00 -1.70
N GLY A 61 -14.91 -1.13 -2.16
CA GLY A 61 -15.52 -2.19 -1.38
C GLY A 61 -14.52 -3.04 -0.61
N LEU A 62 -15.06 -3.90 0.25
CA LEU A 62 -14.27 -4.91 0.96
C LEU A 62 -13.87 -6.01 -0.02
N ILE A 63 -12.59 -6.35 -0.03
CA ILE A 63 -12.03 -7.33 -0.95
C ILE A 63 -12.00 -8.70 -0.26
N GLY A 64 -12.24 -9.79 -0.99
CA GLY A 64 -12.10 -11.15 -0.45
C GLY A 64 -10.65 -11.47 -0.10
N LEU A 65 -10.43 -12.36 0.87
CA LEU A 65 -9.07 -12.79 1.23
C LEU A 65 -8.36 -13.51 0.07
N GLU A 66 -9.12 -14.25 -0.74
CA GLU A 66 -8.64 -14.97 -1.91
C GLU A 66 -8.48 -14.08 -3.15
N ASP A 67 -8.98 -12.83 -3.12
CA ASP A 67 -9.03 -11.96 -4.30
C ASP A 67 -7.70 -11.23 -4.55
N SER A 68 -6.81 -11.17 -3.54
CA SER A 68 -5.51 -10.48 -3.65
C SER A 68 -4.49 -11.01 -2.63
N PRO A 69 -3.21 -11.20 -3.03
CA PRO A 69 -2.13 -11.53 -2.09
C PRO A 69 -1.93 -10.52 -0.96
N CYS A 70 -2.36 -9.26 -1.15
CA CYS A 70 -2.29 -8.21 -0.14
C CYS A 70 -3.64 -7.90 0.52
N ALA A 71 -4.59 -8.83 0.47
CA ALA A 71 -5.94 -8.60 0.99
C ALA A 71 -5.98 -8.20 2.47
N LEU A 72 -5.14 -8.82 3.30
CA LEU A 72 -5.03 -8.50 4.72
C LEU A 72 -4.60 -7.05 4.97
N TYR A 73 -3.69 -6.49 4.15
CA TYR A 73 -3.30 -5.09 4.27
C TYR A 73 -4.49 -4.15 4.08
N LEU A 74 -5.37 -4.43 3.12
CA LEU A 74 -6.54 -3.59 2.85
C LEU A 74 -7.70 -3.80 3.84
N ARG A 75 -7.63 -4.84 4.67
CA ARG A 75 -8.68 -5.23 5.62
C ARG A 75 -8.35 -4.92 7.07
N ASP A 76 -7.08 -4.91 7.46
CA ASP A 76 -6.65 -4.76 8.86
C ASP A 76 -5.63 -3.62 9.07
N PRO A 77 -6.08 -2.41 9.46
CA PRO A 77 -7.47 -1.97 9.48
C PRO A 77 -8.04 -1.74 8.08
N ARG A 78 -9.37 -1.62 8.01
CA ARG A 78 -10.10 -1.41 6.76
C ARG A 78 -9.57 -0.16 6.04
N THR A 79 -8.93 -0.37 4.90
CA THR A 79 -8.40 0.70 4.05
C THR A 79 -9.27 0.85 2.82
N THR A 80 -9.68 2.08 2.51
CA THR A 80 -10.61 2.38 1.41
C THR A 80 -10.39 3.80 0.90
N SER A 81 -10.96 4.10 -0.27
CA SER A 81 -11.12 5.45 -0.78
C SER A 81 -12.54 5.64 -1.29
N ILE A 82 -13.03 6.87 -1.21
CA ILE A 82 -14.32 7.25 -1.77
C ILE A 82 -14.19 8.54 -2.58
N TYR A 83 -15.11 8.73 -3.52
CA TYR A 83 -15.29 9.97 -4.24
C TYR A 83 -16.77 10.28 -4.44
N SER A 84 -17.11 11.56 -4.30
CA SER A 84 -18.43 12.08 -4.62
C SER A 84 -18.32 13.58 -4.93
N PRO A 85 -19.02 14.09 -5.94
CA PRO A 85 -19.16 15.53 -6.15
C PRO A 85 -20.07 16.21 -5.12
N SER A 86 -20.89 15.44 -4.39
CA SER A 86 -21.85 15.92 -3.39
C SER A 86 -21.52 15.39 -1.99
N LEU A 87 -21.54 16.28 -0.98
CA LEU A 87 -21.34 15.88 0.41
C LEU A 87 -22.46 14.97 0.91
N ASP A 88 -23.71 15.23 0.51
CA ASP A 88 -24.87 14.44 0.92
C ASP A 88 -24.80 13.02 0.35
N HIS A 89 -24.35 12.87 -0.90
CA HIS A 89 -24.17 11.56 -1.52
C HIS A 89 -22.98 10.81 -0.92
N ALA A 90 -21.90 11.51 -0.54
CA ALA A 90 -20.78 10.90 0.17
C ALA A 90 -21.23 10.36 1.52
N GLU A 91 -21.98 11.16 2.29
CA GLU A 91 -22.54 10.76 3.57
C GLU A 91 -23.49 9.55 3.41
N THR A 92 -24.36 9.60 2.41
CA THR A 92 -25.30 8.50 2.11
C THR A 92 -24.57 7.21 1.77
N LEU A 93 -23.50 7.26 0.95
CA LEU A 93 -22.69 6.09 0.63
C LEU A 93 -22.01 5.52 1.89
N LEU A 94 -21.38 6.38 2.68
CA LEU A 94 -20.64 6.00 3.89
C LEU A 94 -21.52 5.40 4.99
N LEU A 95 -22.80 5.79 5.05
CA LEU A 95 -23.80 5.25 5.96
C LEU A 95 -24.62 4.09 5.36
N TYR A 96 -24.39 3.74 4.09
CA TYR A 96 -25.16 2.69 3.44
C TYR A 96 -24.93 1.35 4.14
N PRO A 97 -25.99 0.60 4.53
CA PRO A 97 -25.84 -0.68 5.21
C PRO A 97 -24.95 -1.65 4.44
N GLY A 98 -23.91 -2.15 5.10
CA GLY A 98 -22.97 -3.12 4.52
C GLY A 98 -21.81 -2.51 3.72
N PHE A 99 -21.76 -1.20 3.51
CA PHE A 99 -20.63 -0.57 2.82
C PHE A 99 -19.41 -0.42 3.76
N LEU A 100 -19.61 0.14 4.95
CA LEU A 100 -18.59 0.26 5.99
C LEU A 100 -19.13 -0.20 7.35
N ASP A 101 -18.25 -0.84 8.13
CA ASP A 101 -18.46 -1.05 9.55
C ASP A 101 -17.71 0.01 10.34
N TRP A 102 -18.44 0.95 10.92
CA TRP A 102 -17.91 2.06 11.70
C TRP A 102 -17.46 1.66 13.12
N LYS A 103 -17.64 0.39 13.52
CA LYS A 103 -17.18 -0.13 14.82
C LYS A 103 -15.70 -0.49 14.84
N GLN A 104 -15.03 -0.52 13.69
CA GLN A 104 -13.61 -0.77 13.54
C GLN A 104 -12.87 0.49 13.06
N PRO A 105 -11.54 0.59 13.26
CA PRO A 105 -10.74 1.62 12.63
C PRO A 105 -10.83 1.54 11.10
N ILE A 106 -10.94 2.71 10.44
CA ILE A 106 -10.99 2.85 8.98
C ILE A 106 -9.92 3.84 8.54
N ILE A 107 -9.14 3.48 7.53
CA ILE A 107 -8.19 4.37 6.85
C ILE A 107 -8.77 4.80 5.51
N PHE A 108 -9.08 6.09 5.40
CA PHE A 108 -9.42 6.71 4.11
C PHE A 108 -8.17 7.22 3.41
N ILE A 109 -7.79 6.59 2.29
CA ILE A 109 -6.58 6.93 1.55
C ILE A 109 -6.87 7.84 0.36
N ALA A 110 -6.06 8.91 0.25
CA ALA A 110 -6.05 9.85 -0.87
C ALA A 110 -7.46 10.35 -1.30
N VAL A 111 -8.29 10.67 -0.32
CA VAL A 111 -9.61 11.29 -0.51
C VAL A 111 -9.47 12.80 -0.68
N THR A 112 -10.32 13.41 -1.51
CA THR A 112 -10.31 14.87 -1.69
C THR A 112 -10.64 15.60 -0.39
N LYS A 113 -9.93 16.71 -0.13
CA LYS A 113 -10.17 17.58 1.04
C LYS A 113 -11.61 18.12 1.10
N LYS A 114 -12.32 18.17 -0.03
CA LYS A 114 -13.73 18.61 -0.10
C LYS A 114 -14.65 17.72 0.74
N LEU A 115 -14.35 16.42 0.86
CA LEU A 115 -15.13 15.47 1.64
C LEU A 115 -14.83 15.51 3.14
N ARG A 116 -13.84 16.30 3.57
CA ARG A 116 -13.43 16.41 4.98
C ARG A 116 -14.62 16.64 5.93
N PRO A 117 -15.54 17.60 5.70
CA PRO A 117 -16.64 17.84 6.63
C PRO A 117 -17.50 16.60 6.91
N VAL A 118 -17.69 15.74 5.90
CA VAL A 118 -18.45 14.49 6.04
C VAL A 118 -17.71 13.51 6.95
N PHE A 119 -16.41 13.29 6.73
CA PHE A 119 -15.62 12.40 7.59
C PHE A 119 -15.59 12.88 9.04
N GLN A 120 -15.42 14.20 9.26
CA GLN A 120 -15.39 14.77 10.61
C GLN A 120 -16.74 14.56 11.31
N LYS A 121 -17.84 14.88 10.62
CA LYS A 121 -19.19 14.68 11.13
C LYS A 121 -19.44 13.22 11.50
N LEU A 122 -19.17 12.29 10.58
CA LEU A 122 -19.44 10.86 10.78
C LEU A 122 -18.55 10.25 11.86
N SER A 123 -17.24 10.56 11.87
CA SER A 123 -16.34 10.09 12.93
C SER A 123 -16.85 10.49 14.31
N THR A 124 -17.22 11.77 14.50
CA THR A 124 -17.75 12.25 15.78
C THR A 124 -19.08 11.60 16.14
N GLN A 125 -20.00 11.46 15.19
CA GLN A 125 -21.29 10.81 15.42
C GLN A 125 -21.14 9.34 15.84
N MET A 126 -20.13 8.65 15.32
CA MET A 126 -19.83 7.26 15.63
C MET A 126 -18.95 7.10 16.89
N GLY A 127 -18.64 8.19 17.61
CA GLY A 127 -17.81 8.16 18.81
C GLY A 127 -16.32 7.93 18.55
N GLY A 128 -15.88 8.07 17.28
CA GLY A 128 -14.50 7.90 16.87
C GLY A 128 -13.67 9.19 16.94
N ASN A 129 -12.37 9.02 17.13
CA ASN A 129 -11.37 10.07 16.96
C ASN A 129 -10.73 9.96 15.57
N GLN A 130 -10.40 11.11 14.97
CA GLN A 130 -9.78 11.15 13.65
C GLN A 130 -8.40 11.79 13.69
N THR A 131 -7.49 11.24 12.88
CA THR A 131 -6.22 11.86 12.54
C THR A 131 -6.25 12.18 11.06
N ILE A 132 -5.88 13.41 10.68
CA ILE A 132 -5.95 13.87 9.30
C ILE A 132 -4.55 14.24 8.82
N ASN A 133 -4.05 13.47 7.86
CA ASN A 133 -2.80 13.74 7.16
C ASN A 133 -3.13 14.39 5.81
N THR A 134 -2.46 15.51 5.51
CA THR A 134 -2.63 16.20 4.23
C THR A 134 -1.43 15.88 3.36
N ASN A 135 -1.70 15.31 2.19
CA ASN A 135 -0.67 15.01 1.19
C ASN A 135 -0.82 15.94 -0.01
N VAL A 136 0.29 16.27 -0.64
CA VAL A 136 0.32 16.96 -1.93
C VAL A 136 0.57 15.92 -3.01
N MET A 137 -0.29 15.94 -4.03
CA MET A 137 -0.11 15.11 -5.21
C MET A 137 0.39 15.99 -6.33
N VAL A 138 1.51 15.59 -6.92
CA VAL A 138 2.18 16.31 -8.00
C VAL A 138 1.96 15.55 -9.30
N GLU A 139 1.75 16.28 -10.37
CA GLU A 139 1.74 15.76 -11.73
C GLU A 139 2.98 16.28 -12.43
N ALA A 140 3.63 15.41 -13.18
CA ALA A 140 4.81 15.72 -13.96
C ALA A 140 4.60 15.20 -15.38
N THR A 141 4.94 16.02 -16.35
CA THR A 141 5.01 15.67 -17.77
C THR A 141 6.40 15.11 -18.11
N GLU A 142 6.58 14.58 -19.31
CA GLU A 142 7.92 14.16 -19.79
C GLU A 142 8.89 15.34 -19.80
N GLU A 143 8.43 16.56 -20.07
CA GLU A 143 9.25 17.78 -20.05
C GLU A 143 9.73 18.14 -18.63
N ASP A 144 8.95 17.79 -17.60
CA ASP A 144 9.30 18.01 -16.18
C ASP A 144 10.32 16.99 -15.65
N LEU A 145 10.53 15.88 -16.37
CA LEU A 145 11.32 14.73 -15.95
C LEU A 145 12.53 14.51 -16.88
N PRO A 146 13.54 15.40 -16.85
CA PRO A 146 14.73 15.22 -17.68
C PRO A 146 15.47 13.94 -17.28
N GLU A 147 16.00 13.23 -18.28
CA GLU A 147 16.88 12.09 -18.05
C GLU A 147 18.08 12.50 -17.19
N ARG A 148 18.40 11.66 -16.21
CA ARG A 148 19.55 11.84 -15.33
C ARG A 148 20.51 10.68 -15.52
N PRO A 149 21.82 10.93 -15.68
CA PRO A 149 22.78 9.86 -15.77
C PRO A 149 22.85 9.10 -14.44
N VAL A 150 23.09 7.79 -14.52
CA VAL A 150 23.39 6.98 -13.34
C VAL A 150 24.75 7.42 -12.80
N PRO A 151 24.88 7.73 -11.49
CA PRO A 151 26.17 8.08 -10.91
C PRO A 151 27.23 6.98 -11.10
N GLU A 152 28.49 7.38 -11.22
CA GLU A 152 29.61 6.44 -11.32
C GLU A 152 29.66 5.50 -10.11
N GLY A 153 29.98 4.23 -10.35
CA GLY A 153 29.97 3.19 -9.31
C GLY A 153 28.58 2.60 -9.02
N PHE A 154 27.51 3.11 -9.64
CA PHE A 154 26.15 2.61 -9.43
C PHE A 154 25.51 2.07 -10.72
N GLU A 155 24.47 1.27 -10.53
CA GLU A 155 23.60 0.77 -11.58
C GLU A 155 22.13 0.85 -11.17
N LEU A 156 21.25 0.96 -12.18
CA LEU A 156 19.81 0.94 -11.98
C LEU A 156 19.26 -0.44 -12.34
N ARG A 157 18.48 -1.04 -11.43
CA ARG A 157 17.83 -2.33 -11.65
C ARG A 157 16.41 -2.31 -11.07
N PRO A 158 15.49 -3.13 -11.60
CA PRO A 158 14.19 -3.35 -10.95
C PRO A 158 14.36 -3.86 -9.52
N LEU A 159 13.44 -3.49 -8.63
CA LEU A 159 13.43 -4.05 -7.28
C LEU A 159 12.82 -5.46 -7.34
N ASP A 160 13.59 -6.46 -6.91
CA ASP A 160 13.10 -7.80 -6.63
C ASP A 160 12.13 -7.80 -5.44
N PRO A 161 10.89 -8.30 -5.61
CA PRO A 161 9.88 -8.30 -4.56
C PRO A 161 10.25 -9.17 -3.35
N ASP A 162 10.97 -10.25 -3.56
CA ASP A 162 11.28 -11.22 -2.51
C ASP A 162 12.58 -10.87 -1.79
N LYS A 163 13.51 -10.17 -2.45
CA LYS A 163 14.80 -9.73 -1.85
C LYS A 163 14.78 -8.32 -1.28
N HIS A 164 14.02 -7.39 -1.85
CA HIS A 164 14.15 -5.97 -1.51
C HIS A 164 12.98 -5.39 -0.70
N THR A 165 11.95 -6.19 -0.42
CA THR A 165 10.81 -5.72 0.40
C THR A 165 11.27 -5.32 1.80
N ASP A 166 12.14 -6.10 2.45
CA ASP A 166 12.60 -5.79 3.80
C ASP A 166 13.38 -4.48 3.85
N VAL A 167 14.22 -4.21 2.85
CA VAL A 167 14.94 -2.93 2.73
C VAL A 167 13.97 -1.75 2.65
N VAL A 168 12.89 -1.88 1.86
CA VAL A 168 11.84 -0.85 1.78
C VAL A 168 11.16 -0.66 3.13
N LEU A 169 10.84 -1.75 3.84
CA LEU A 169 10.14 -1.72 5.12
C LEU A 169 10.99 -1.13 6.24
N THR A 170 12.27 -1.49 6.34
CA THR A 170 13.20 -0.95 7.36
C THR A 170 13.31 0.57 7.28
N ASN A 171 13.15 1.14 6.07
CA ASN A 171 13.23 2.57 5.83
C ASN A 171 11.86 3.28 5.85
N TRP A 172 10.76 2.56 6.09
CA TRP A 172 9.42 3.15 6.09
C TRP A 172 8.85 3.32 7.51
N PRO A 173 8.93 4.53 8.11
CA PRO A 173 8.48 4.76 9.48
C PRO A 173 6.96 4.69 9.69
N HIS A 174 6.19 4.53 8.61
CA HIS A 174 4.73 4.39 8.64
C HIS A 174 4.26 3.00 8.23
N GLY A 175 5.18 2.02 8.25
CA GLY A 175 4.82 0.62 8.16
C GLY A 175 3.82 0.23 9.25
N ARG A 176 2.85 -0.59 8.86
CA ARG A 176 1.86 -1.20 9.75
C ARG A 176 1.79 -2.71 9.50
N ARG A 177 0.94 -3.41 10.25
CA ARG A 177 0.65 -4.82 10.02
C ARG A 177 0.34 -5.09 8.54
N HIS A 178 0.91 -6.17 8.00
CA HIS A 178 0.72 -6.63 6.61
C HIS A 178 1.28 -5.70 5.52
N THR A 179 2.09 -4.70 5.87
CA THR A 179 2.70 -3.79 4.87
C THR A 179 3.62 -4.51 3.91
N ASP A 180 4.28 -5.57 4.37
CA ASP A 180 5.10 -6.48 3.58
C ASP A 180 4.32 -7.09 2.40
N LEU A 181 3.10 -7.58 2.65
CA LEU A 181 2.25 -8.15 1.61
C LEU A 181 1.90 -7.12 0.53
N TYR A 182 1.63 -5.88 0.95
CA TYR A 182 1.31 -4.79 0.04
C TYR A 182 2.52 -4.34 -0.80
N ILE A 183 3.68 -4.11 -0.16
CA ILE A 183 4.90 -3.72 -0.86
C ILE A 183 5.33 -4.82 -1.84
N ARG A 184 5.33 -6.08 -1.42
CA ARG A 184 5.69 -7.21 -2.28
C ARG A 184 4.79 -7.29 -3.51
N GLU A 185 3.48 -7.10 -3.34
CA GLU A 185 2.54 -7.08 -4.48
C GLU A 185 2.74 -5.85 -5.37
N LEU A 186 3.03 -4.67 -4.81
CA LEU A 186 3.37 -3.49 -5.61
C LEU A 186 4.59 -3.73 -6.48
N LEU A 187 5.67 -4.29 -5.91
CA LEU A 187 6.91 -4.57 -6.65
C LEU A 187 6.72 -5.61 -7.76
N ARG A 188 5.80 -6.57 -7.59
CA ARG A 188 5.47 -7.56 -8.62
C ARG A 188 4.68 -6.98 -9.79
N ARG A 189 3.82 -5.98 -9.53
CA ARG A 189 2.84 -5.49 -10.50
C ARG A 189 3.24 -4.19 -11.19
N PHE A 190 4.00 -3.34 -10.51
CA PHE A 190 4.35 -2.03 -11.01
C PHE A 190 5.85 -1.91 -11.29
N PRO A 191 6.23 -1.13 -12.31
CA PRO A 191 7.63 -0.76 -12.51
C PRO A 191 8.20 -0.16 -11.23
N SER A 192 9.34 -0.70 -10.82
CA SER A 192 10.12 -0.25 -9.68
C SER A 192 11.56 -0.08 -10.10
N ILE A 193 12.31 0.72 -9.37
CA ILE A 193 13.72 0.96 -9.66
C ILE A 193 14.49 1.13 -8.35
N GLY A 194 15.63 0.47 -8.26
CA GLY A 194 16.63 0.66 -7.20
C GLY A 194 17.95 1.12 -7.80
N LEU A 195 18.71 1.86 -7.00
CA LEU A 195 20.08 2.24 -7.29
C LEU A 195 21.00 1.36 -6.46
N PHE A 196 21.83 0.55 -7.12
CA PHE A 196 22.71 -0.42 -6.49
C PHE A 196 24.16 -0.05 -6.73
N ASN A 197 25.05 -0.38 -5.80
CA ASN A 197 26.48 -0.38 -6.10
C ASN A 197 26.73 -1.42 -7.19
N LYS A 198 27.56 -1.09 -8.18
CA LYS A 198 28.07 -2.11 -9.09
C LYS A 198 28.89 -3.09 -8.25
N GLU A 199 28.65 -4.38 -8.44
CA GLU A 199 29.55 -5.39 -7.88
C GLU A 199 30.97 -5.07 -8.37
N PRO A 200 31.98 -5.10 -7.48
CA PRO A 200 33.35 -5.00 -7.93
C PRO A 200 33.55 -6.05 -9.02
N LEU A 201 34.08 -5.64 -10.17
CA LEU A 201 34.65 -6.63 -11.09
C LEU A 201 35.74 -7.31 -10.26
N ASP A 202 35.54 -8.55 -9.86
CA ASP A 202 36.62 -9.39 -9.32
C ASP A 202 37.70 -9.44 -10.40
N THR A 203 38.68 -8.55 -10.28
CA THR A 203 39.89 -8.56 -11.09
C THR A 203 40.90 -9.58 -10.55
N ASN A 204 40.45 -10.54 -9.74
CA ASN A 204 41.26 -11.69 -9.35
C ASN A 204 41.28 -12.69 -10.52
N ASN A 205 42.04 -12.30 -11.53
CA ASN A 205 42.55 -13.14 -12.58
C ASN A 205 44.07 -13.21 -12.39
N ASP A 206 44.48 -13.53 -11.15
CA ASP A 206 45.78 -14.09 -10.80
C ASP A 206 45.46 -15.58 -10.57
N ASP A 207 45.60 -16.45 -11.58
CA ASP A 207 46.86 -17.11 -11.93
C ASP A 207 47.65 -17.49 -10.67
N ASP A 208 47.21 -18.53 -9.97
CA ASP A 208 48.10 -19.43 -9.22
C ASP A 208 47.56 -20.86 -9.41
N ASP A 209 48.16 -21.51 -10.41
CA ASP A 209 48.30 -22.96 -10.53
C ASP A 209 48.95 -23.56 -9.26
N ASP A 210 48.90 -24.90 -9.16
CA ASP A 210 49.65 -25.77 -8.22
C ASP A 210 49.00 -25.93 -6.83
N ASP A 211 48.70 -27.09 -6.27
CA ASP A 211 49.04 -28.51 -6.45
C ASP A 211 47.93 -29.29 -5.71
N ASP A 212 47.33 -30.34 -6.27
CA ASP A 212 47.66 -31.75 -6.03
C ASP A 212 47.63 -32.20 -4.54
N ASP A 213 46.96 -33.34 -4.34
CA ASP A 213 47.12 -34.30 -3.24
C ASP A 213 46.57 -33.87 -1.86
N ASP A 214 45.92 -34.68 -1.03
CA ASP A 214 45.61 -36.11 -0.93
C ASP A 214 44.62 -36.19 0.26
N ASP A 215 43.53 -36.94 0.12
CA ASP A 215 43.23 -38.14 0.90
C ASP A 215 42.70 -37.97 2.35
N ASP A 216 41.87 -38.96 2.67
CA ASP A 216 41.42 -39.47 3.97
C ASP A 216 40.27 -38.72 4.66
N ASP A 217 39.06 -39.28 4.61
CA ASP A 217 38.58 -40.38 5.47
C ASP A 217 38.62 -39.98 6.96
N ASP A 218 37.45 -39.73 7.53
CA ASP A 218 36.90 -40.60 8.57
C ASP A 218 35.63 -39.97 9.17
N ASP A 219 34.55 -40.73 8.98
CA ASP A 219 33.51 -41.14 9.94
C ASP A 219 33.50 -40.60 11.38
N ASP A 220 32.33 -40.85 11.99
CA ASP A 220 31.96 -40.84 13.41
C ASP A 220 31.15 -39.59 13.81
N ASP A 221 29.82 -39.74 13.90
CA ASP A 221 29.08 -40.21 15.10
C ASP A 221 28.97 -39.04 16.09
N ASP A 222 27.92 -38.82 16.86
CA ASP A 222 26.64 -39.45 17.10
C ASP A 222 25.92 -38.42 17.99
N ASP A 223 24.60 -38.52 17.99
CA ASP A 223 23.78 -38.41 19.20
C ASP A 223 23.51 -37.09 19.96
N ASP A 224 22.28 -37.13 20.44
CA ASP A 224 21.70 -36.56 21.66
C ASP A 224 21.06 -35.16 21.56
N ASP A 225 19.75 -35.22 21.35
CA ASP A 225 18.74 -34.96 22.40
C ASP A 225 19.13 -33.89 23.43
N ASP A 226 18.35 -32.81 23.46
CA ASP A 226 17.72 -32.42 24.72
C ASP A 226 16.50 -31.54 24.46
N ASP A 227 15.35 -32.08 24.85
CA ASP A 227 14.14 -31.38 25.21
C ASP A 227 14.46 -30.28 26.23
N ASP A 228 13.91 -29.08 26.07
CA ASP A 228 13.59 -28.27 27.23
C ASP A 228 12.27 -27.51 27.02
N ASP A 229 11.27 -28.03 27.72
CA ASP A 229 9.99 -27.40 28.01
C ASP A 229 10.24 -26.12 28.83
N GLY A 230 9.69 -25.01 28.35
CA GLY A 230 9.77 -23.72 29.04
C GLY A 230 8.57 -22.85 28.73
N ASP A 231 7.40 -23.29 29.19
CA ASP A 231 6.29 -22.40 29.52
C ASP A 231 6.81 -21.31 30.46
N ASP A 232 6.70 -20.05 30.07
CA ASP A 232 6.50 -18.95 31.01
C ASP A 232 5.62 -17.88 30.36
N ASP A 233 4.39 -17.86 30.88
CA ASP A 233 3.56 -16.68 31.09
C ASP A 233 4.41 -15.45 31.46
N ASP A 234 4.15 -14.32 30.83
CA ASP A 234 3.54 -13.18 31.51
C ASP A 234 3.62 -11.91 30.64
N GLY A 235 2.54 -11.14 30.70
CA GLY A 235 2.32 -9.98 29.85
C GLY A 235 3.38 -8.90 30.00
N ASP A 236 3.55 -8.15 28.91
CA ASP A 236 4.08 -6.80 29.01
C ASP A 236 3.20 -5.81 28.24
N GLU A 237 3.17 -4.64 28.84
CA GLU A 237 2.16 -3.63 28.86
C GLU A 237 2.15 -2.80 27.57
N GLY A 238 1.05 -2.08 27.38
CA GLY A 238 0.87 -1.18 26.25
C GLY A 238 1.96 -0.11 26.17
N ASP A 239 2.87 -0.28 25.21
CA ASP A 239 3.78 0.78 24.79
C ASP A 239 3.10 1.67 23.76
N ASN A 240 2.24 2.55 24.28
CA ASN A 240 1.70 3.70 23.55
C ASN A 240 2.79 4.77 23.41
N ARG A 241 3.87 4.46 22.68
CA ARG A 241 4.87 5.45 22.29
C ARG A 241 4.33 6.33 21.17
N PHE A 242 3.58 7.33 21.62
CA PHE A 242 3.18 8.52 20.89
C PHE A 242 4.44 9.27 20.41
N CYS A 243 4.87 9.05 19.17
CA CYS A 243 5.92 9.86 18.56
C CYS A 243 5.34 11.23 18.18
N GLY A 244 5.51 12.20 19.09
CA GLY A 244 5.36 13.61 18.78
C GLY A 244 6.35 14.02 17.68
N LEU A 245 5.84 14.48 16.55
CA LEU A 245 6.65 15.12 15.50
C LEU A 245 7.37 16.36 16.09
N PRO A 246 8.68 16.54 15.85
CA PRO A 246 9.34 17.79 16.20
C PRO A 246 8.77 18.94 15.36
N LYS A 247 8.34 20.02 16.04
CA LYS A 247 7.97 21.28 15.40
C LYS A 247 9.20 21.87 14.72
N ILE A 248 9.24 21.80 13.39
CA ILE A 248 10.17 22.58 12.58
C ILE A 248 9.68 24.03 12.59
N THR A 249 10.35 24.90 13.35
CA THR A 249 10.18 26.35 13.23
C THR A 249 10.97 26.85 12.03
N PRO A 250 10.37 27.67 11.14
CA PRO A 250 11.11 28.27 10.04
C PRO A 250 12.11 29.30 10.59
N LYS A 251 13.37 29.18 10.18
CA LYS A 251 14.36 30.25 10.34
C LYS A 251 13.86 31.47 9.56
N LYS A 252 13.69 32.59 10.24
CA LYS A 252 13.53 33.89 9.60
C LYS A 252 14.88 34.29 9.02
N GLU A 253 14.88 34.64 7.73
CA GLU A 253 15.89 35.51 7.13
C GLU A 253 15.76 36.94 7.67
#